data_AF-A0AAU9X9A5-F1
#
_entry.id   AF-A0AAU9X9A5-F1
#
_cell.length_a   1.000
_cell.length_b   1.000
_cell.length_c   1.000
_cell.angle_alpha   90.00
_cell.angle_beta   90.00
_cell.angle_gamma   90.00
#
_symmetry.space_group_name_H-M   'P 1'
#
loop_
_entity.id
_entity.type
_entity.pdbx_description
1 polymer ?
#
loop_
_entity_poly.entity_id
_entity_poly.type
_entity_poly.pdbx_seq_one_letter_code
_entity_poly.pdbx_strand_id
1 'polypeptide(L)'
;MKAMLLLQRTWVLTASLATLHGCVADPKIGECNMTYFITGGFSCQRKMVSDLKHKPNANCSVEYQDQTSCLVDHLKSCLTGLFAGFVPAVTSLIKLLLYHCGDLKVDPALIDQFLLNQIQCKGSVFAQTVECWNDFRERFNRDKTDPKLCSDYAVAKECVTREAKTGCAIGQYVNRDLFNPFCTYNTDPPLNSSEPSIYIGSCTTQTFATSAYSCQRKMITNLAKKNSPTCR
;
A
#
# COMPACT_ATOMS: atom_id res chain seq x y z
N MET A 1 41.30 -20.18 51.16
CA MET A 1 41.49 -21.00 49.95
C MET A 1 40.16 -21.65 49.59
N LYS A 2 39.68 -21.40 48.35
CA LYS A 2 38.71 -22.15 47.52
C LYS A 2 37.28 -22.34 48.09
N ALA A 3 36.27 -21.67 47.54
CA ALA A 3 35.51 -21.98 46.29
C ALA A 3 34.53 -23.16 46.55
N MET A 4 33.31 -23.27 46.02
CA MET A 4 32.44 -22.54 45.07
C MET A 4 31.15 -23.39 44.99
N LEU A 5 29.98 -22.78 44.68
CA LEU A 5 28.87 -23.37 43.90
C LEU A 5 28.05 -24.54 44.54
N LEU A 6 26.75 -24.78 44.32
CA LEU A 6 25.61 -24.16 43.62
C LEU A 6 24.41 -25.12 43.86
N LEU A 7 23.17 -24.65 43.58
CA LEU A 7 21.95 -25.45 43.25
C LEU A 7 21.28 -26.16 44.45
N GLN A 8 19.96 -26.30 44.60
CA GLN A 8 18.79 -26.07 43.74
C GLN A 8 17.50 -26.29 44.56
N ARG A 9 16.40 -25.63 44.12
CA ARG A 9 14.99 -26.11 44.13
C ARG A 9 14.29 -26.24 45.49
N THR A 10 13.05 -25.81 45.70
CA THR A 10 11.86 -25.62 44.83
C THR A 10 10.84 -24.83 45.64
N TRP A 11 10.11 -23.87 45.05
CA TRP A 11 8.66 -23.75 45.29
C TRP A 11 8.01 -23.16 44.04
N VAL A 12 7.01 -23.88 43.55
CA VAL A 12 6.17 -23.59 42.39
C VAL A 12 5.20 -22.47 42.77
N LEU A 13 5.17 -21.40 41.99
CA LEU A 13 4.01 -20.52 41.91
C LEU A 13 3.60 -20.43 40.44
N THR A 14 2.48 -21.08 40.16
CA THR A 14 1.72 -20.99 38.92
C THR A 14 1.30 -19.54 38.68
N ALA A 15 1.99 -18.85 37.78
CA ALA A 15 1.50 -17.59 37.22
C ALA A 15 0.53 -17.92 36.09
N SER A 16 -0.75 -17.72 36.35
CA SER A 16 -1.79 -17.68 35.32
C SER A 16 -1.45 -16.53 34.36
N LEU A 17 -0.93 -16.85 33.18
CA LEU A 17 -0.78 -15.89 32.09
C LEU A 17 -2.17 -15.62 31.49
N ALA A 18 -2.90 -14.67 32.09
CA ALA A 18 -3.97 -14.00 31.38
C ALA A 18 -3.28 -13.13 30.31
N THR A 19 -3.20 -13.64 29.08
CA THR A 19 -2.86 -12.81 27.91
C THR A 19 -3.98 -11.79 27.74
N LEU A 20 -3.84 -10.64 28.40
CA LEU A 20 -4.51 -9.42 27.98
C LEU A 20 -4.08 -9.19 26.53
N HIS A 21 -4.94 -9.57 25.60
CA HIS A 21 -4.92 -9.01 24.26
C HIS A 21 -5.37 -7.56 24.42
N GLY A 22 -4.45 -6.71 24.88
CA GLY A 22 -4.64 -5.28 24.79
C GLY A 22 -4.88 -4.98 23.32
N CYS A 23 -6.03 -4.39 23.01
CA CYS A 23 -6.26 -3.79 21.69
C CYS A 23 -5.14 -2.76 21.51
N VAL A 24 -4.08 -3.13 20.80
CA VAL A 24 -3.07 -2.17 20.37
C VAL A 24 -3.83 -1.20 19.48
N ALA A 25 -3.95 0.05 19.90
CA ALA A 25 -4.58 1.07 19.09
C ALA A 25 -3.83 1.12 17.74
N ASP A 26 -4.57 1.03 16.63
CA ASP A 26 -3.97 1.16 15.31
C ASP A 26 -3.14 2.45 15.27
N PRO A 27 -1.90 2.39 14.76
CA PRO A 27 -1.07 3.58 14.68
C PRO A 27 -1.77 4.66 13.86
N LYS A 28 -1.41 5.91 14.18
CA LYS A 28 -1.93 7.09 13.50
C LYS A 28 -0.80 7.88 12.87
N ILE A 29 -1.12 8.56 11.78
CA ILE A 29 -0.29 9.60 11.17
C ILE A 29 -1.08 10.90 11.24
N GLY A 30 -0.67 11.78 12.15
CA GLY A 30 -1.47 12.93 12.56
C GLY A 30 -2.84 12.47 13.08
N GLU A 31 -3.90 12.99 12.49
CA GLU A 31 -5.29 12.70 12.86
C GLU A 31 -5.84 11.41 12.23
N CYS A 32 -5.17 10.88 11.21
CA CYS A 32 -5.64 9.71 10.46
C CYS A 32 -5.13 8.40 11.07
N ASN A 33 -5.99 7.38 11.14
CA ASN A 33 -5.53 6.01 11.33
C ASN A 33 -4.76 5.51 10.09
N MET A 34 -3.90 4.49 10.26
CA MET A 34 -3.09 3.95 9.17
C MET A 34 -3.91 3.52 7.96
N THR A 35 -5.04 2.86 8.16
CA THR A 35 -5.89 2.36 7.07
C THR A 35 -6.39 3.50 6.19
N TYR A 36 -6.92 4.57 6.78
CA TYR A 36 -7.40 5.75 6.06
C TYR A 36 -6.23 6.47 5.37
N PHE A 37 -5.10 6.63 6.05
CA PHE A 37 -3.90 7.23 5.49
C PHE A 37 -3.44 6.51 4.21
N ILE A 38 -3.28 5.18 4.27
CA ILE A 38 -2.80 4.35 3.16
C ILE A 38 -3.82 4.28 2.02
N THR A 39 -5.09 3.98 2.34
CA THR A 39 -6.13 3.80 1.31
C THR A 39 -6.45 5.08 0.56
N GLY A 40 -6.33 6.26 1.18
CA GLY A 40 -6.42 7.53 0.48
C GLY A 40 -5.26 7.78 -0.49
N GLY A 41 -4.05 7.36 -0.13
CA GLY A 41 -2.92 7.39 -1.07
C GLY A 41 -3.16 6.51 -2.30
N PHE A 42 -3.64 5.28 -2.08
CA PHE A 42 -4.00 4.38 -3.19
C PHE A 42 -5.16 4.91 -4.02
N SER A 43 -6.18 5.53 -3.43
CA SER A 43 -7.32 6.05 -4.21
C SER A 43 -6.88 7.11 -5.23
N CYS A 44 -5.92 7.98 -4.88
CA CYS A 44 -5.33 8.94 -5.81
C CYS A 44 -4.62 8.24 -6.98
N GLN A 45 -3.82 7.20 -6.70
CA GLN A 45 -3.18 6.41 -7.75
C GLN A 45 -4.19 5.70 -8.64
N ARG A 46 -5.22 5.06 -8.06
CA ARG A 46 -6.26 4.35 -8.83
C ARG A 46 -6.89 5.26 -9.87
N LYS A 47 -7.19 6.52 -9.52
CA LYS A 47 -7.71 7.50 -10.46
C LYS A 47 -6.71 7.76 -11.59
N MET A 48 -5.47 8.10 -11.27
CA MET A 48 -4.42 8.37 -12.26
C MET A 48 -4.24 7.20 -13.24
N VAL A 49 -4.03 5.98 -12.76
CA VAL A 49 -3.79 4.83 -13.65
C VAL A 49 -5.04 4.43 -14.43
N SER A 50 -6.23 4.62 -13.86
CA SER A 50 -7.49 4.41 -14.58
C SER A 50 -7.64 5.40 -15.73
N ASP A 51 -7.34 6.67 -15.49
CA ASP A 51 -7.44 7.71 -16.50
C ASP A 51 -6.42 7.48 -17.62
N LEU A 52 -5.19 7.09 -17.28
CA LEU A 52 -4.16 6.68 -18.23
C LEU A 52 -4.56 5.49 -19.11
N LYS A 53 -5.35 4.56 -18.58
CA LYS A 53 -5.85 3.40 -19.32
C LYS A 53 -7.03 3.75 -20.24
N HIS A 54 -7.99 4.53 -19.75
CA HIS A 54 -9.29 4.67 -20.40
C HIS A 54 -9.42 5.93 -21.25
N LYS A 55 -8.66 7.00 -20.95
CA LYS A 55 -8.68 8.22 -21.76
C LYS A 55 -7.63 8.09 -22.87
N PRO A 56 -8.02 8.05 -24.15
CA PRO A 56 -7.09 7.81 -25.25
C PRO A 56 -5.97 8.85 -25.34
N ASN A 57 -6.25 10.09 -24.93
CA ASN A 57 -5.30 11.21 -24.95
C ASN A 57 -4.83 11.62 -23.55
N ALA A 58 -4.98 10.77 -22.52
CA ALA A 58 -4.45 11.10 -21.20
C ALA A 58 -2.94 11.34 -21.27
N ASN A 59 -2.55 12.51 -20.79
CA ASN A 59 -1.16 12.92 -20.67
C ASN A 59 -0.64 12.51 -19.29
N CYS A 60 0.46 11.77 -19.26
CA CYS A 60 1.03 11.27 -18.00
C CYS A 60 1.36 12.39 -17.03
N SER A 61 1.99 13.47 -17.50
CA SER A 61 2.34 14.61 -16.66
C SER A 61 1.11 15.27 -16.04
N VAL A 62 0.02 15.41 -16.79
CA VAL A 62 -1.24 15.97 -16.27
C VAL A 62 -1.86 15.06 -15.20
N GLU A 63 -2.04 13.78 -15.52
CA GLU A 63 -2.65 12.83 -14.57
C GLU A 63 -1.78 12.62 -13.31
N TYR A 64 -0.45 12.77 -13.42
CA TYR A 64 0.47 12.74 -12.27
C TYR A 64 0.39 14.00 -11.41
N GLN A 65 0.11 15.17 -11.99
CA GLN A 65 -0.18 16.39 -11.23
C GLN A 65 -1.53 16.29 -10.51
N ASP A 66 -2.53 15.68 -11.14
CA ASP A 66 -3.82 15.40 -10.51
C ASP A 66 -3.66 14.42 -9.34
N GLN A 67 -2.85 13.35 -9.50
CA GLN A 67 -2.47 12.46 -8.40
C GLN A 67 -1.80 13.24 -7.27
N THR A 68 -0.86 14.14 -7.60
CA THR A 68 -0.14 14.94 -6.61
C THR A 68 -1.10 15.85 -5.84
N SER A 69 -2.02 16.52 -6.52
CA SER A 69 -3.04 17.37 -5.90
C SER A 69 -3.96 16.57 -4.97
N CYS A 70 -4.43 15.41 -5.44
CA CYS A 70 -5.23 14.49 -4.63
C CYS A 70 -4.50 14.06 -3.35
N LEU A 71 -3.21 13.73 -3.45
CA LEU A 71 -2.39 13.37 -2.29
C LEU A 71 -2.25 14.53 -1.31
N VAL A 72 -2.00 15.74 -1.81
CA VAL A 72 -1.88 16.94 -0.95
C VAL A 72 -3.18 17.18 -0.18
N ASP A 73 -4.34 17.07 -0.83
CA ASP A 73 -5.62 17.29 -0.18
C ASP A 73 -5.93 16.20 0.86
N HIS A 74 -5.65 14.93 0.53
CA HIS A 74 -5.75 13.83 1.50
C HIS A 74 -4.83 14.05 2.70
N LEU A 75 -3.57 14.40 2.47
CA LEU A 75 -2.58 14.62 3.52
C LEU A 75 -2.89 15.83 4.39
N LYS A 76 -3.49 16.90 3.86
CA LYS A 76 -3.98 18.04 4.67
C LYS A 76 -5.05 17.62 5.67
N SER A 77 -5.86 16.62 5.35
CA SER A 77 -6.87 16.10 6.28
C SER A 77 -6.25 15.30 7.44
N CYS A 78 -5.08 14.69 7.19
CA CYS A 78 -4.36 13.88 8.19
C CYS A 78 -3.36 14.70 9.00
N LEU A 79 -2.59 15.56 8.35
CA LEU A 79 -1.48 16.33 8.93
C LEU A 79 -1.97 17.74 9.23
N THR A 80 -2.60 17.91 10.38
CA THR A 80 -3.13 19.20 10.84
C THR A 80 -2.28 19.79 11.97
N GLY A 81 -2.55 21.05 12.35
CA GLY A 81 -1.86 21.71 13.45
C GLY A 81 -0.34 21.75 13.26
N LEU A 82 0.40 21.23 14.26
CA LEU A 82 1.87 21.16 14.23
C LEU A 82 2.43 20.32 13.08
N PHE A 83 1.63 19.40 12.51
CA PHE A 83 2.08 18.52 11.43
C PHE A 83 1.82 19.07 10.02
N ALA A 84 1.06 20.17 9.89
CA ALA A 84 0.69 20.72 8.59
C ALA A 84 1.90 21.09 7.70
N GLY A 85 3.01 21.52 8.32
CA GLY A 85 4.25 21.82 7.62
C GLY A 85 4.91 20.63 6.93
N PHE A 86 4.58 19.39 7.31
CA PHE A 86 5.16 18.18 6.73
C PHE A 86 4.44 17.68 5.47
N VAL A 87 3.28 18.26 5.11
CA VAL A 87 2.50 17.83 3.93
C VAL A 87 3.37 17.73 2.67
N PRO A 88 4.21 18.72 2.30
CA PRO A 88 5.03 18.63 1.08
C PRO A 88 6.07 17.50 1.13
N ALA A 89 6.70 17.30 2.29
CA ALA A 89 7.73 16.29 2.46
C ALA A 89 7.13 14.88 2.42
N VAL A 90 6.00 14.67 3.13
CA VAL A 90 5.27 13.39 3.11
C VAL A 90 4.68 13.11 1.73
N THR A 91 4.15 14.13 1.04
CA THR A 91 3.69 14.00 -0.35
C THR A 91 4.81 13.50 -1.25
N SER A 92 6.01 14.08 -1.11
CA SER A 92 7.17 13.72 -1.92
C SER A 92 7.56 12.26 -1.70
N LEU A 93 7.57 11.77 -0.46
CA LEU A 93 7.85 10.37 -0.16
C LEU A 93 6.78 9.42 -0.74
N ILE A 94 5.50 9.71 -0.54
CA ILE A 94 4.41 8.84 -1.04
C ILE A 94 4.47 8.73 -2.55
N LYS A 95 4.81 9.81 -3.27
CA LYS A 95 4.95 9.78 -4.73
C LYS A 95 6.03 8.83 -5.23
N LEU A 96 7.04 8.51 -4.43
CA LEU A 96 8.09 7.54 -4.79
C LEU A 96 7.64 6.10 -4.63
N LEU A 97 6.61 5.86 -3.80
CA LEU A 97 5.98 4.53 -3.67
C LEU A 97 4.95 4.31 -4.78
N LEU A 98 4.21 5.37 -5.11
CA LEU A 98 3.18 5.31 -6.13
C LEU A 98 3.76 5.30 -7.55
N TYR A 99 2.95 4.88 -8.51
CA TYR A 99 3.30 5.00 -9.92
C TYR A 99 3.54 6.47 -10.27
N HIS A 100 4.61 6.71 -11.02
CA HIS A 100 5.07 8.03 -11.44
C HIS A 100 5.37 8.01 -12.94
N CYS A 101 5.24 9.18 -13.55
CA CYS A 101 5.54 9.38 -14.96
C CYS A 101 7.01 9.72 -15.18
N GLY A 102 7.56 9.23 -16.29
CA GLY A 102 8.94 9.49 -16.68
C GLY A 102 9.96 8.65 -15.90
N ASP A 103 11.22 8.85 -16.23
CA ASP A 103 12.34 8.14 -15.59
C ASP A 103 12.78 8.91 -14.34
N LEU A 104 12.06 8.71 -13.24
CA LEU A 104 12.41 9.32 -11.97
C LEU A 104 13.67 8.64 -11.43
N LYS A 105 14.64 9.46 -11.00
CA LYS A 105 15.83 8.97 -10.30
C LYS A 105 15.85 9.59 -8.92
N VAL A 106 15.97 8.75 -7.91
CA VAL A 106 16.04 9.16 -6.50
C VAL A 106 17.45 8.92 -6.02
N ASP A 107 18.07 9.96 -5.47
CA ASP A 107 19.26 9.81 -4.64
C ASP A 107 18.79 9.68 -3.18
N PRO A 108 18.93 8.50 -2.54
CA PRO A 108 18.55 8.30 -1.14
C PRO A 108 19.22 9.29 -0.18
N ALA A 109 20.39 9.83 -0.52
CA ALA A 109 21.10 10.80 0.32
C ALA A 109 20.41 12.17 0.36
N LEU A 110 19.55 12.47 -0.62
CA LEU A 110 18.79 13.73 -0.68
C LEU A 110 17.45 13.66 0.04
N ILE A 111 17.08 12.50 0.59
CA ILE A 111 15.86 12.34 1.37
C ILE A 111 16.10 12.87 2.79
N ASP A 112 15.17 13.69 3.28
CA ASP A 112 15.22 14.29 4.61
C ASP A 112 15.38 13.23 5.72
N GLN A 113 16.53 13.22 6.38
CA GLN A 113 16.89 12.24 7.40
C GLN A 113 16.00 12.34 8.65
N PHE A 114 15.53 13.55 8.99
CA PHE A 114 14.61 13.71 10.10
C PHE A 114 13.31 12.96 9.82
N LEU A 115 12.74 13.14 8.62
CA LEU A 115 11.52 12.46 8.20
C LEU A 115 11.69 10.95 8.14
N LEU A 116 12.81 10.45 7.57
CA LEU A 116 13.14 9.02 7.55
C LEU A 116 13.20 8.41 8.95
N ASN A 117 13.79 9.13 9.91
CA ASN A 117 13.84 8.69 11.30
C ASN A 117 12.45 8.70 11.96
N GLN A 118 11.60 9.70 11.67
CA GLN A 118 10.23 9.75 12.20
C GLN A 118 9.37 8.58 11.72
N ILE A 119 9.46 8.23 10.43
CA ILE A 119 8.71 7.09 9.87
C ILE A 119 9.44 5.75 10.03
N GLN A 120 10.62 5.77 10.64
CA GLN A 120 11.53 4.63 10.79
C GLN A 120 11.70 3.86 9.48
N CYS A 121 12.12 4.57 8.43
CA CYS A 121 12.34 3.99 7.11
C CYS A 121 13.74 4.26 6.57
N LYS A 122 14.29 3.28 5.85
CA LYS A 122 15.57 3.42 5.13
C LYS A 122 15.37 4.20 3.84
N GLY A 123 16.23 5.19 3.57
CA GLY A 123 16.19 5.95 2.32
C GLY A 123 16.29 5.09 1.05
N SER A 124 17.01 3.96 1.12
CA SER A 124 17.16 3.02 -0.01
C SER A 124 15.83 2.45 -0.51
N VAL A 125 14.82 2.33 0.36
CA VAL A 125 13.49 1.84 0.00
C VAL A 125 12.91 2.67 -1.14
N PHE A 126 13.06 3.99 -1.09
CA PHE A 126 12.45 4.88 -2.07
C PHE A 126 13.10 4.81 -3.45
N ALA A 127 14.39 4.50 -3.52
CA ALA A 127 15.04 4.22 -4.80
C ALA A 127 14.55 2.88 -5.37
N GLN A 128 14.47 1.84 -4.53
CA GLN A 128 13.98 0.52 -4.94
C GLN A 128 12.51 0.55 -5.36
N THR A 129 11.64 1.30 -4.67
CA THR A 129 10.22 1.43 -5.05
C THR A 129 10.06 2.15 -6.39
N VAL A 130 10.96 3.07 -6.73
CA VAL A 130 10.98 3.71 -8.05
C VAL A 130 11.35 2.69 -9.14
N GLU A 131 12.35 1.84 -8.88
CA GLU A 131 12.76 0.77 -9.79
C GLU A 131 11.69 -0.30 -10.00
N CYS A 132 10.88 -0.60 -8.97
CA CYS A 132 9.77 -1.53 -9.07
C CYS A 132 8.79 -1.20 -10.22
N TRP A 133 8.72 0.06 -10.66
CA TRP A 133 7.82 0.51 -11.72
C TRP A 133 8.43 0.41 -13.13
N ASN A 134 9.72 0.08 -13.28
CA ASN A 134 10.44 0.17 -14.56
C ASN A 134 9.80 -0.69 -15.66
N ASP A 135 9.61 -2.00 -15.41
CA ASP A 135 9.07 -2.93 -16.42
C ASP A 135 7.67 -2.51 -16.90
N PHE A 136 6.80 -2.14 -15.94
CA PHE A 136 5.46 -1.65 -16.24
C PHE A 136 5.53 -0.35 -17.05
N ARG A 137 6.37 0.61 -16.65
CA ARG A 137 6.53 1.91 -17.31
C ARG A 137 7.04 1.77 -18.73
N GLU A 138 8.09 0.97 -18.93
CA GLU A 138 8.66 0.70 -20.26
C GLU A 138 7.62 0.07 -21.18
N ARG A 139 6.88 -0.93 -20.69
CA ARG A 139 5.81 -1.56 -21.47
C ARG A 139 4.68 -0.58 -21.77
N PHE A 140 4.22 0.17 -20.78
CA PHE A 140 3.12 1.12 -20.92
C PHE A 140 3.44 2.22 -21.93
N ASN A 141 4.67 2.73 -21.90
CA ASN A 141 5.13 3.75 -22.84
C ASN A 141 5.29 3.21 -24.27
N ARG A 142 5.66 1.93 -24.42
CA ARG A 142 5.76 1.27 -25.72
C ARG A 142 4.40 0.97 -26.33
N ASP A 143 3.49 0.38 -25.56
CA ASP A 143 2.15 0.00 -26.01
C ASP A 143 1.17 -0.03 -24.83
N LYS A 144 0.24 0.93 -24.78
CA LYS A 144 -0.80 1.04 -23.75
C LYS A 144 -1.86 -0.07 -23.81
N THR A 145 -1.85 -0.87 -24.88
CA THR A 145 -2.79 -1.98 -25.10
C THR A 145 -2.17 -3.34 -24.84
N ASP A 146 -0.86 -3.41 -24.52
CA ASP A 146 -0.14 -4.66 -24.28
C ASP A 146 -0.83 -5.47 -23.16
N PRO A 147 -1.26 -6.72 -23.43
CA PRO A 147 -1.97 -7.54 -22.44
C PRO A 147 -1.12 -7.86 -21.20
N LYS A 148 0.22 -7.75 -21.27
CA LYS A 148 1.11 -7.96 -20.12
C LYS A 148 1.08 -6.81 -19.11
N LEU A 149 0.52 -5.65 -19.44
CA LEU A 149 0.37 -4.53 -18.49
C LEU A 149 -0.37 -4.92 -17.21
N CYS A 150 -1.32 -5.86 -17.31
CA CYS A 150 -2.02 -6.43 -16.17
C CYS A 150 -1.04 -7.08 -15.18
N SER A 151 -0.18 -7.97 -15.66
CA SER A 151 0.81 -8.68 -14.83
C SER A 151 1.89 -7.75 -14.31
N ASP A 152 2.45 -6.90 -15.17
CA ASP A 152 3.56 -6.02 -14.81
C ASP A 152 3.14 -4.99 -13.75
N TYR A 153 1.92 -4.44 -13.84
CA TYR A 153 1.40 -3.53 -12.82
C TYR A 153 1.20 -4.24 -11.47
N ALA A 154 0.72 -5.48 -11.49
CA ALA A 154 0.58 -6.29 -10.27
C ALA A 154 1.94 -6.59 -9.62
N VAL A 155 2.92 -7.00 -10.42
CA VAL A 155 4.30 -7.27 -9.97
C VAL A 155 4.94 -6.01 -9.39
N ALA A 156 4.77 -4.86 -10.03
CA ALA A 156 5.29 -3.59 -9.53
C ALA A 156 4.71 -3.22 -8.16
N LYS A 157 3.38 -3.34 -7.99
CA LYS A 157 2.73 -3.09 -6.68
C LYS A 157 3.20 -4.06 -5.59
N GLU A 158 3.40 -5.33 -5.93
CA GLU A 158 3.95 -6.32 -4.99
C GLU A 158 5.39 -6.00 -4.62
N CYS A 159 6.22 -5.61 -5.59
CA CYS A 159 7.58 -5.15 -5.37
C CYS A 159 7.61 -3.97 -4.40
N VAL A 160 6.82 -2.91 -4.65
CA VAL A 160 6.71 -1.74 -3.75
C VAL A 160 6.28 -2.15 -2.35
N THR A 161 5.29 -3.04 -2.24
CA THR A 161 4.78 -3.53 -0.95
C THR A 161 5.87 -4.27 -0.17
N ARG A 162 6.66 -5.11 -0.84
CA ARG A 162 7.77 -5.86 -0.24
C ARG A 162 8.91 -4.93 0.20
N GLU A 163 9.30 -3.97 -0.61
CA GLU A 163 10.34 -2.99 -0.24
C GLU A 163 9.88 -2.15 0.98
N ALA A 164 8.62 -1.69 0.99
CA ALA A 164 8.06 -0.96 2.12
C ALA A 164 8.04 -1.81 3.41
N LYS A 165 7.59 -3.07 3.34
CA LYS A 165 7.54 -4.01 4.49
C LYS A 165 8.92 -4.30 5.09
N THR A 166 9.94 -4.43 4.25
CA THR A 166 11.29 -4.80 4.71
C THR A 166 12.09 -3.60 5.20
N GLY A 167 11.79 -2.39 4.71
CA GLY A 167 12.61 -1.21 4.95
C GLY A 167 11.97 -0.08 5.75
N CYS A 168 10.66 -0.12 6.02
CA CYS A 168 9.96 0.85 6.85
C CYS A 168 9.14 0.20 7.98
N ALA A 169 9.11 0.77 9.18
CA ALA A 169 8.25 0.29 10.27
C ALA A 169 6.74 0.36 9.95
N ILE A 170 6.35 1.38 9.17
CA ILE A 170 4.97 1.52 8.66
C ILE A 170 4.62 0.47 7.59
N GLY A 171 5.62 -0.21 7.03
CA GLY A 171 5.46 -1.14 5.92
C GLY A 171 4.55 -2.31 6.22
N GLN A 172 4.47 -2.75 7.49
CA GLN A 172 3.53 -3.80 7.92
C GLN A 172 2.05 -3.47 7.66
N TYR A 173 1.71 -2.17 7.58
CA TYR A 173 0.36 -1.71 7.27
C TYR A 173 0.13 -1.52 5.76
N VAL A 174 1.21 -1.47 4.98
CA VAL A 174 1.15 -1.35 3.52
C VAL A 174 0.85 -2.73 2.95
N ASN A 175 -0.38 -2.89 2.47
CA ASN A 175 -0.81 -4.07 1.73
C ASN A 175 -0.91 -3.74 0.24
N ARG A 176 -0.69 -4.75 -0.60
CA ARG A 176 -0.83 -4.59 -2.04
C ARG A 176 -2.27 -4.18 -2.37
N ASP A 177 -2.43 -3.03 -3.03
CA ASP A 177 -3.71 -2.64 -3.61
C ASP A 177 -4.04 -3.57 -4.78
N LEU A 178 -5.14 -4.33 -4.69
CA LEU A 178 -5.54 -5.27 -5.74
C LEU A 178 -6.17 -4.60 -6.97
N PHE A 179 -6.51 -3.32 -6.91
CA PHE A 179 -7.09 -2.62 -8.06
C PHE A 179 -6.09 -2.54 -9.24
N ASN A 180 -6.53 -2.93 -10.43
CA ASN A 180 -5.69 -2.96 -11.62
C ASN A 180 -6.50 -2.75 -12.90
N PRO A 181 -6.52 -1.53 -13.47
CA PRO A 181 -7.36 -1.21 -14.64
C PRO A 181 -6.87 -1.89 -15.94
N PHE A 182 -5.70 -2.53 -15.93
CA PHE A 182 -5.16 -3.26 -17.08
C PHE A 182 -5.65 -4.71 -17.14
N CYS A 183 -6.23 -5.22 -16.05
CA CYS A 183 -6.73 -6.57 -15.95
C CYS A 183 -8.23 -6.67 -16.22
N THR A 184 -8.66 -7.86 -16.63
CA THR A 184 -10.09 -8.19 -16.61
C THR A 184 -10.64 -8.00 -15.19
N TYR A 185 -11.81 -7.37 -15.08
CA TYR A 185 -12.47 -7.07 -13.80
C TYR A 185 -11.72 -6.10 -12.87
N ASN A 186 -10.76 -5.34 -13.39
CA ASN A 186 -10.00 -4.32 -12.65
C ASN A 186 -9.26 -4.87 -11.40
N THR A 187 -8.84 -6.13 -11.42
CA THR A 187 -8.24 -6.82 -10.27
C THR A 187 -6.96 -7.52 -10.68
N ASP A 188 -5.93 -7.45 -9.85
CA ASP A 188 -4.66 -8.16 -10.07
C ASP A 188 -4.87 -9.66 -10.32
N PRO A 189 -4.05 -10.26 -11.20
CA PRO A 189 -3.96 -11.71 -11.28
C PRO A 189 -3.33 -12.25 -9.98
N PRO A 190 -3.51 -13.55 -9.69
CA PRO A 190 -2.73 -14.20 -8.65
C PRO A 190 -1.24 -14.06 -9.00
N LEU A 191 -0.47 -13.52 -8.05
CA LEU A 191 0.98 -13.58 -8.14
C LEU A 191 1.43 -14.85 -7.43
N ASN A 192 2.37 -15.58 -8.04
CA ASN A 192 3.06 -16.67 -7.36
C ASN A 192 3.99 -16.06 -6.30
N SER A 193 3.44 -15.57 -5.20
CA SER A 193 4.26 -15.22 -4.04
C SER A 193 4.65 -16.52 -3.35
N SER A 194 5.94 -16.66 -3.04
CA SER A 194 6.49 -17.70 -2.17
C SER A 194 6.12 -17.50 -0.69
N GLU A 195 5.23 -16.55 -0.38
CA GLU A 195 4.64 -16.41 0.95
C GLU A 195 3.49 -17.43 1.13
N PRO A 196 3.41 -18.10 2.29
CA PRO A 196 2.34 -19.05 2.55
C PRO A 196 1.00 -18.35 2.41
N SER A 197 0.11 -18.96 1.64
CA SER A 197 -1.25 -18.48 1.47
C SER A 197 -1.92 -18.41 2.84
N ILE A 198 -2.31 -17.21 3.28
CA ILE A 198 -3.21 -17.09 4.42
C ILE A 198 -4.56 -17.66 3.97
N TYR A 199 -5.16 -18.51 4.79
CA TYR A 199 -6.48 -19.10 4.50
C TYR A 199 -7.54 -18.40 5.36
N ILE A 200 -8.66 -18.06 4.73
CA ILE A 200 -9.91 -17.65 5.39
C ILE A 200 -10.86 -18.84 5.26
N GLY A 201 -10.95 -19.63 6.32
CA GLY A 201 -11.61 -20.94 6.28
C GLY A 201 -10.89 -21.90 5.33
N SER A 202 -11.60 -22.39 4.32
CA SER A 202 -11.06 -23.28 3.27
C SER A 202 -10.55 -22.54 2.02
N CYS A 203 -10.73 -21.22 1.97
CA CYS A 203 -10.32 -20.40 0.83
C CYS A 203 -8.98 -19.75 1.11
N THR A 204 -8.13 -19.61 0.09
CA THR A 204 -7.01 -18.66 0.21
C THR A 204 -7.57 -17.24 0.36
N THR A 205 -6.85 -16.34 1.03
CA THR A 205 -7.23 -14.91 1.15
C THR A 205 -7.50 -14.30 -0.22
N GLN A 206 -6.75 -14.73 -1.24
CA GLN A 206 -6.95 -14.34 -2.64
C GLN A 206 -8.30 -14.82 -3.18
N THR A 207 -8.63 -16.11 -3.06
CA THR A 207 -9.91 -16.67 -3.51
C THR A 207 -11.08 -16.01 -2.80
N PHE A 208 -10.93 -15.75 -1.50
CA PHE A 208 -11.93 -15.05 -0.71
C PHE A 208 -12.13 -13.62 -1.22
N ALA A 209 -11.06 -12.85 -1.40
CA ALA A 209 -11.12 -11.48 -1.90
C ALA A 209 -11.77 -11.40 -3.29
N THR A 210 -11.31 -12.22 -4.25
CA THR A 210 -11.89 -12.25 -5.60
C THR A 210 -13.37 -12.61 -5.59
N SER A 211 -13.78 -13.57 -4.74
CA SER A 211 -15.19 -13.96 -4.59
C SER A 211 -16.03 -12.85 -3.97
N ALA A 212 -15.54 -12.21 -2.91
CA ALA A 212 -16.20 -11.11 -2.24
C ALA A 212 -16.41 -9.91 -3.20
N TYR A 213 -15.39 -9.53 -3.95
CA TYR A 213 -15.48 -8.46 -4.97
C TYR A 213 -16.47 -8.82 -6.08
N SER A 214 -16.48 -10.06 -6.57
CA SER A 214 -17.44 -10.53 -7.58
C SER A 214 -18.88 -10.43 -7.06
N CYS A 215 -19.12 -10.85 -5.82
CA CYS A 215 -20.42 -10.72 -5.15
C CYS A 215 -20.85 -9.26 -5.00
N GLN A 216 -19.97 -8.41 -4.48
CA GLN A 216 -20.24 -6.98 -4.29
C GLN A 216 -20.55 -6.30 -5.62
N ARG A 217 -19.83 -6.62 -6.70
CA ARG A 217 -20.11 -6.07 -8.03
C ARG A 217 -21.44 -6.55 -8.59
N LYS A 218 -21.79 -7.83 -8.44
CA LYS A 218 -23.11 -8.33 -8.84
C LYS A 218 -24.21 -7.57 -8.12
N MET A 219 -24.05 -7.34 -6.82
CA MET A 219 -24.98 -6.54 -6.03
C MET A 219 -25.10 -5.11 -6.56
N ILE A 220 -23.98 -4.38 -6.72
CA ILE A 220 -23.97 -3.01 -7.24
C ILE A 220 -24.57 -2.93 -8.65
N THR A 221 -24.22 -3.87 -9.53
CA THR A 221 -24.74 -3.92 -10.90
C THR A 221 -26.24 -4.17 -10.91
N ASN A 222 -26.74 -5.05 -10.04
CA ASN A 222 -28.16 -5.31 -9.90
C ASN A 222 -28.92 -4.12 -9.32
N LEU A 223 -28.32 -3.40 -8.36
CA LEU A 223 -28.89 -2.16 -7.83
C LEU A 223 -28.96 -1.06 -8.90
N ALA A 224 -27.88 -0.87 -9.66
CA ALA A 224 -27.83 0.09 -10.76
C ALA A 224 -28.84 -0.23 -11.86
N LYS A 225 -29.00 -1.51 -12.23
CA LYS A 225 -29.99 -1.96 -13.23
C LYS A 225 -31.43 -1.82 -12.76
N LYS A 226 -31.68 -1.85 -11.45
CA LYS A 226 -33.03 -1.74 -10.89
C LYS A 226 -33.52 -0.29 -10.74
N ASN A 227 -32.72 0.74 -11.07
CA ASN A 227 -33.05 2.15 -10.85
C ASN A 227 -33.64 2.39 -9.45
N SER A 228 -33.12 1.71 -8.42
CA SER A 228 -33.67 1.84 -7.07
C SER A 228 -33.09 3.11 -6.44
N PRO A 229 -33.90 4.15 -6.16
CA PRO A 229 -33.42 5.42 -5.61
C PRO A 229 -33.07 5.34 -4.11
N THR A 230 -33.20 4.17 -3.49
CA THR A 230 -32.92 3.98 -2.07
C THR A 230 -32.17 2.69 -1.82
N CYS A 231 -30.96 2.80 -1.26
CA CYS A 231 -30.31 1.70 -0.58
C CYS A 231 -31.00 1.56 0.79
N ARG A 232 -31.92 0.60 0.93
CA ARG A 232 -32.43 0.12 2.22
C ARG A 232 -31.86 -1.25 2.52
#